data_AF-A0A535VYE1-F1
#
_entry.id   AF-A0A535VYE1-F1
#
_cell.length_a   1.000
_cell.length_b   1.000
_cell.length_c   1.000
_cell.angle_alpha   90.00
_cell.angle_beta   90.00
_cell.angle_gamma   90.00
#
_symmetry.space_group_name_H-M   'P 1'
#
loop_
_entity.id
_entity.type
_entity.pdbx_description
1 polymer ?
#
loop_
_entity_poly.entity_id
_entity_poly.type
_entity_poly.pdbx_seq_one_letter_code
_entity_poly.pdbx_strand_id
1 'polypeptide(L)'
;MEASSPPMALPLPVDAVVLPDPSHLAPHRIRRCTFRRLIRVEPRGERRYDVECLYPDRKLAIPLGDLDAATPICNACTAAHIFRPDED
;
A
#
# COMPACT_ATOMS: atom_id res chain seq x y z
N MET A 1 58.09 25.19 -11.54
CA MET A 1 57.45 23.91 -11.90
C MET A 1 56.35 23.68 -10.88
N GLU A 2 55.10 23.97 -11.20
CA GLU A 2 53.97 23.62 -10.33
C GLU A 2 52.73 23.33 -11.19
N ALA A 3 51.94 22.41 -10.67
CA ALA A 3 51.25 21.37 -11.40
C ALA A 3 49.96 21.84 -12.09
N SER A 4 49.80 21.39 -13.33
CA SER A 4 48.51 21.24 -14.00
C SER A 4 47.69 20.20 -13.25
N SER A 5 46.51 20.59 -12.75
CA SER A 5 45.53 19.66 -12.18
C SER A 5 44.17 19.89 -12.86
N PRO A 6 43.57 18.90 -13.53
CA PRO A 6 42.32 19.06 -14.26
C PRO A 6 41.09 19.09 -13.33
N PRO A 7 39.95 19.67 -13.79
CA PRO A 7 38.76 19.82 -12.97
C PRO A 7 38.04 18.48 -12.82
N MET A 8 37.97 17.93 -11.60
CA MET A 8 37.04 16.84 -11.31
C MET A 8 35.64 17.40 -11.11
N ALA A 9 34.85 17.30 -12.18
CA ALA A 9 33.41 17.53 -12.17
C ALA A 9 32.73 16.68 -11.08
N LEU A 10 31.80 17.31 -10.35
CA LEU A 10 31.00 16.63 -9.33
C LEU A 10 30.13 15.52 -9.98
N PRO A 11 30.02 14.33 -9.37
CA PRO A 11 28.99 13.38 -9.75
C PRO A 11 27.63 13.94 -9.35
N LEU A 12 26.74 14.11 -10.33
CA LEU A 12 25.32 14.34 -10.07
C LEU A 12 24.76 13.11 -9.34
N PRO A 13 24.02 13.26 -8.23
CA PRO A 13 23.31 12.14 -7.65
C PRO A 13 22.32 11.63 -8.70
N VAL A 14 22.53 10.38 -9.12
CA VAL A 14 21.58 9.68 -9.96
C VAL A 14 20.27 9.67 -9.19
N ASP A 15 19.26 10.36 -9.69
CA ASP A 15 17.90 10.22 -9.20
C ASP A 15 17.60 8.73 -9.34
N ALA A 16 17.48 8.04 -8.20
CA ALA A 16 17.13 6.65 -8.18
C ALA A 16 15.73 6.58 -8.79
N VAL A 17 15.67 6.31 -10.10
CA VAL A 17 14.46 5.89 -10.77
C VAL A 17 14.00 4.69 -9.97
N VAL A 18 13.03 4.93 -9.09
CA VAL A 18 12.24 3.91 -8.45
C VAL A 18 11.44 3.31 -9.61
N LEU A 19 12.06 2.38 -10.33
CA LEU A 19 11.33 1.46 -11.17
C LEU A 19 10.32 0.80 -10.24
N PRO A 20 9.00 0.93 -10.47
CA PRO A 20 8.03 0.18 -9.70
C PRO A 20 8.34 -1.30 -9.97
N ASP A 21 8.83 -1.98 -8.94
CA ASP A 21 9.22 -3.38 -8.99
C ASP A 21 8.07 -4.23 -9.58
N PRO A 22 8.27 -4.91 -10.73
CA PRO A 22 7.25 -5.74 -11.35
C PRO A 22 7.03 -7.07 -10.61
N SER A 23 7.66 -7.28 -9.45
CA SER A 23 7.56 -8.51 -8.64
C SER A 23 6.46 -8.43 -7.57
N HIS A 24 5.71 -7.32 -7.46
CA HIS A 24 4.54 -7.21 -6.57
C HIS A 24 3.22 -7.73 -7.18
N LEU A 25 3.27 -8.69 -8.12
CA LEU A 25 2.11 -9.51 -8.50
C LEU A 25 1.86 -10.61 -7.46
N ALA A 26 1.67 -10.23 -6.19
CA ALA A 26 1.03 -11.12 -5.25
C ALA A 26 -0.47 -11.19 -5.63
N PRO A 27 -1.05 -12.38 -5.88
CA PRO A 27 -2.45 -12.55 -6.30
C PRO A 27 -3.50 -12.12 -5.25
N HIS A 28 -3.11 -11.36 -4.21
CA HIS A 28 -3.93 -10.95 -3.07
C HIS A 28 -3.87 -9.43 -2.83
N ARG A 29 -3.74 -8.60 -3.86
CA ARG A 29 -3.89 -7.14 -3.68
C ARG A 29 -5.35 -6.81 -3.44
N ILE A 30 -5.70 -6.66 -2.17
CA ILE A 30 -6.96 -6.09 -1.74
C ILE A 30 -6.99 -4.59 -2.07
N ARG A 31 -7.94 -4.13 -2.89
CA ARG A 31 -8.07 -2.72 -3.30
C ARG A 31 -7.98 -1.77 -2.11
N ARG A 32 -7.18 -0.70 -2.20
CA ARG A 32 -6.98 0.26 -1.09
C ARG A 32 -8.18 1.18 -0.94
N CYS A 33 -9.15 0.74 -0.16
CA CYS A 33 -10.27 1.54 0.30
C CYS A 33 -9.85 2.46 1.47
N THR A 34 -10.21 3.74 1.38
CA THR A 34 -9.95 4.76 2.43
C THR A 34 -10.84 4.61 3.67
N PHE A 35 -11.91 3.81 3.57
CA PHE A 35 -12.84 3.48 4.65
C PHE A 35 -12.56 2.11 5.28
N ARG A 36 -11.52 1.41 4.84
CA ARG A 36 -11.12 0.14 5.46
C ARG A 36 -10.21 0.41 6.64
N ARG A 37 -10.53 -0.15 7.81
CA ARG A 37 -9.64 -0.20 8.96
C ARG A 37 -8.99 -1.59 9.02
N LEU A 38 -7.67 -1.62 9.18
CA LEU A 38 -6.90 -2.84 9.44
C LEU A 38 -6.49 -2.82 10.91
N ILE A 39 -6.89 -3.85 11.66
CA ILE A 39 -6.59 -4.03 13.07
C ILE A 39 -5.65 -5.22 13.17
N ARG A 40 -4.43 -5.00 13.67
CA ARG A 40 -3.52 -6.10 13.95
C ARG A 40 -4.01 -6.81 15.20
N VAL A 41 -4.42 -8.07 15.05
CA VAL A 41 -4.82 -8.94 16.15
C VAL A 41 -3.68 -9.93 16.39
N GLU A 42 -2.98 -9.79 17.52
CA GLU A 42 -1.82 -10.62 17.85
C GLU A 42 -2.23 -11.75 18.82
N PRO A 43 -2.40 -13.01 18.38
CA PRO A 43 -2.69 -14.10 19.31
C PRO A 43 -1.45 -14.78 19.90
N ARG A 44 -0.21 -14.43 19.47
CA ARG A 44 1.13 -15.00 19.80
C ARG A 44 1.81 -15.54 18.53
N GLY A 45 2.47 -14.66 17.77
CA GLY A 45 3.39 -15.06 16.70
C GLY A 45 2.80 -15.16 15.30
N GLU A 46 1.48 -15.14 15.14
CA GLU A 46 0.84 -15.11 13.82
C GLU A 46 0.43 -13.69 13.44
N ARG A 47 0.80 -13.25 12.23
CA ARG A 47 0.46 -11.92 11.70
C ARG A 47 -0.98 -11.92 11.19
N ARG A 48 -1.94 -11.88 12.11
CA ARG A 48 -3.37 -11.87 11.80
C ARG A 48 -3.90 -10.43 11.82
N TYR A 49 -4.69 -10.09 10.81
CA TYR A 49 -5.26 -8.77 10.63
C TYR A 49 -6.76 -8.92 10.47
N ASP A 50 -7.49 -8.32 11.39
CA ASP A 50 -8.91 -8.08 11.24
C ASP A 50 -9.14 -6.84 10.39
N VAL A 51 -10.19 -6.90 9.59
CA VAL A 51 -10.57 -5.90 8.62
C VAL A 51 -11.98 -5.43 8.93
N GLU A 52 -12.13 -4.13 9.09
CA GLU A 52 -13.45 -3.50 9.26
C GLU A 52 -13.73 -2.55 8.09
N CYS A 53 -14.95 -2.60 7.58
CA CYS A 53 -15.47 -1.61 6.65
C CYS A 53 -16.20 -0.51 7.42
N LEU A 54 -15.82 0.74 7.18
CA LEU A 54 -16.42 1.94 7.79
C LEU A 54 -17.30 2.72 6.79
N TYR A 55 -17.66 2.11 5.66
CA TYR A 55 -18.56 2.70 4.67
C TYR A 55 -19.99 2.18 4.89
N PRO A 56 -21.03 3.04 4.83
CA PRO A 56 -21.01 4.45 4.44
C PRO A 56 -20.70 5.45 5.57
N ASP A 57 -20.79 5.03 6.83
CA ASP A 57 -20.60 5.90 8.00
C ASP A 57 -19.46 5.41 8.89
N ARG A 58 -18.51 6.32 9.21
CA ARG A 58 -17.30 5.97 9.96
C ARG A 58 -17.53 5.59 11.42
N LYS A 59 -18.73 5.82 11.95
CA LYS A 59 -19.12 5.42 13.31
C LYS A 59 -19.60 3.98 13.35
N LEU A 60 -19.99 3.40 12.21
CA LEU A 60 -20.47 2.03 12.09
C LEU A 60 -19.38 1.16 11.47
N ALA A 61 -18.63 0.46 12.33
CA ALA A 61 -17.67 -0.54 11.88
C ALA A 61 -18.40 -1.86 11.55
N ILE A 62 -18.30 -2.28 10.30
CA ILE A 62 -18.79 -3.57 9.82
C ILE A 62 -17.60 -4.53 9.78
N PRO A 63 -17.53 -5.54 10.66
CA PRO A 63 -16.44 -6.50 10.64
C PRO A 63 -16.52 -7.36 9.38
N LEU A 64 -15.46 -7.34 8.56
CA LEU A 64 -15.30 -8.24 7.42
C LEU A 64 -14.56 -9.52 7.80
N GLY A 65 -13.92 -9.54 8.96
CA GLY A 65 -13.07 -10.63 9.44
C GLY A 65 -11.63 -10.46 8.96
N ASP A 66 -10.97 -11.57 8.64
CA ASP A 66 -9.55 -11.55 8.27
C ASP A 66 -9.27 -10.93 6.90
N LEU A 67 -7.99 -10.60 6.66
CA LEU A 67 -7.53 -10.07 5.36
C LEU A 67 -7.95 -10.93 4.16
N ASP A 68 -7.88 -12.26 4.31
CA ASP A 68 -8.27 -13.20 3.25
C ASP A 68 -9.79 -13.14 2.97
N ALA A 69 -10.61 -13.19 4.03
CA ALA A 69 -12.06 -13.08 3.93
C ALA A 69 -12.52 -11.71 3.39
N ALA A 70 -11.83 -10.65 3.77
CA ALA A 70 -12.14 -9.29 3.33
C ALA A 70 -11.70 -9.01 1.88
N THR A 71 -10.77 -9.79 1.32
CA THR A 71 -10.24 -9.59 -0.03
C THR A 71 -11.30 -9.61 -1.13
N PRO A 72 -12.10 -10.68 -1.28
CA PRO A 72 -13.16 -10.72 -2.31
C PRO A 72 -14.22 -9.64 -2.08
N ILE A 73 -14.55 -9.31 -0.82
CA ILE A 73 -15.55 -8.29 -0.48
C ILE A 73 -15.06 -6.89 -0.90
N CYS A 74 -13.82 -6.55 -0.56
CA CYS A 74 -13.24 -5.25 -0.90
C CYS A 74 -12.99 -5.11 -2.41
N ASN A 75 -12.65 -6.21 -3.10
CA ASN A 75 -12.42 -6.20 -4.55
C ASN A 75 -13.73 -6.13 -5.35
N ALA A 76 -14.82 -6.70 -4.84
CA ALA A 76 -16.15 -6.61 -5.45
C ALA A 76 -16.85 -5.28 -5.15
N CYS A 77 -16.33 -4.47 -4.23
CA CYS A 77 -16.95 -3.21 -3.86
C CYS A 77 -16.86 -2.20 -5.02
N THR A 78 -18.01 -1.61 -5.37
CA THR A 78 -18.17 -0.64 -6.47
C THR A 78 -18.49 0.77 -5.98
N ALA A 79 -18.33 1.04 -4.68
CA ALA A 79 -18.64 2.35 -4.13
C ALA A 79 -17.72 3.42 -4.74
N ALA A 80 -18.32 4.52 -5.19
CA ALA A 80 -17.60 5.62 -5.81
C ALA A 80 -16.86 6.46 -4.78
N HIS A 81 -15.72 7.05 -5.17
CA HIS A 81 -14.91 7.98 -4.35
C HIS A 81 -14.34 7.42 -3.03
N ILE A 82 -14.40 6.10 -2.80
CA ILE A 82 -13.79 5.47 -1.61
C ILE A 82 -12.43 4.83 -1.88
N PHE A 83 -12.15 4.50 -3.15
CA PHE A 83 -10.87 3.96 -3.60
C PHE A 83 -9.87 5.09 -3.83
N ARG A 84 -8.59 4.83 -3.54
CA ARG A 84 -7.54 5.78 -3.90
C ARG A 84 -7.44 5.89 -5.44
N PRO A 85 -7.32 7.11 -6.00
CA PRO A 85 -7.28 7.35 -7.45
C PRO A 85 -5.99 6.86 -8.14
N ASP A 86 -5.02 6.37 -7.37
CA ASP A 86 -3.73 5.87 -7.85
C ASP A 86 -3.79 4.37 -8.26
N GLU A 87 -4.90 3.68 -8.00
CA GLU A 87 -5.12 2.27 -8.37
C GLU A 87 -6.43 2.06 -9.18
N ASP A 88 -6.88 3.07 -9.93
CA ASP A 88 -7.90 2.94 -10.99
C ASP A 88 -7.25 2.67 -12.36
#